data_AF-A0AAT9WH39-F1
#
_entry.id   AF-A0AAT9WH39-F1
#
_cell.length_a   1.000
_cell.length_b   1.000
_cell.length_c   1.000
_cell.angle_alpha   90.00
_cell.angle_beta   90.00
_cell.angle_gamma   90.00
#
_symmetry.space_group_name_H-M   'P 1'
#
loop_
_entity.id
_entity.type
_entity.pdbx_description
1 polymer ?
#
loop_
_entity_poly.entity_id
_entity_poly.type
_entity_poly.pdbx_seq_one_letter_code
_entity_poly.pdbx_strand_id
1 'polypeptide(L)'
;MAGLSDEQKTALASLSALDYIKPRKNFVAIDAEVKRAITRFQRHAARAYRLPQDTADVFHGMVSGLLDADTLAEIKKWELNGWKLPLGRFPLVRLSEDSNARLRSDAAAAWSALVTKVAAAGGTLQGPYGDTTRAYDFKAGSGASRHSFHYAGRAVDISQPLAGGRGQRYYVAKDPKGADMYWRIWCKVDATKGIAVKAKEKNYYDFFSRKELPMPAGNYIDLTNLIEDGGNFERIKAQHGWEENSKKQEWWHFQYCIDKQATIQDELELIGISEAQLLRAGWQIKDLDHAPG
;
A
#
# COMPACT_ATOMS: atom_id res chain seq x y z
N MET A 1 -22.22 -34.48 -14.72
CA MET A 1 -21.52 -33.19 -14.90
C MET A 1 -20.75 -33.27 -16.20
N ALA A 2 -20.92 -32.30 -17.11
CA ALA A 2 -20.11 -32.24 -18.32
C ALA A 2 -18.65 -31.99 -17.92
N GLY A 3 -17.71 -32.74 -18.52
CA GLY A 3 -16.28 -32.53 -18.31
C GLY A 3 -15.80 -31.22 -18.94
N LEU A 4 -14.56 -30.83 -18.64
CA LEU A 4 -13.92 -29.66 -19.27
C LEU A 4 -13.75 -29.90 -20.78
N SER A 5 -13.96 -28.84 -21.58
CA SER A 5 -13.60 -28.86 -22.99
C SER A 5 -12.08 -28.94 -23.17
N ASP A 6 -11.63 -29.35 -24.36
CA ASP A 6 -10.19 -29.39 -24.63
C ASP A 6 -9.55 -28.00 -24.61
N GLU A 7 -10.29 -26.98 -25.08
CA GLU A 7 -9.86 -25.58 -24.98
C GLU A 7 -9.66 -25.14 -23.52
N GLN A 8 -10.58 -25.51 -22.62
CA GLN A 8 -10.43 -25.22 -21.19
C GLN A 8 -9.23 -25.94 -20.59
N LYS A 9 -8.98 -27.21 -20.95
CA LYS A 9 -7.80 -27.94 -20.48
C LYS A 9 -6.50 -27.29 -20.94
N THR A 10 -6.45 -26.85 -22.20
CA THR A 10 -5.30 -26.11 -22.75
C THR A 10 -5.09 -24.82 -21.97
N ALA A 11 -6.12 -24.01 -21.77
CA ALA A 11 -6.03 -22.76 -21.02
C ALA A 11 -5.55 -22.96 -19.56
N LEU A 12 -5.95 -24.06 -18.91
CA LEU A 12 -5.45 -24.39 -17.57
C LEU A 12 -3.98 -24.79 -17.56
N ALA A 13 -3.51 -25.50 -18.59
CA ALA A 13 -2.08 -25.75 -18.76
C ALA A 13 -1.29 -24.46 -19.00
N SER A 14 -1.85 -23.51 -19.76
CA SER A 14 -1.30 -22.17 -19.94
C SER A 14 -1.17 -21.41 -18.62
N LEU A 15 -2.22 -21.42 -17.78
CA LEU A 15 -2.17 -20.79 -16.45
C LEU A 15 -1.10 -21.41 -15.55
N SER A 16 -0.82 -22.71 -15.70
CA SER A 16 0.32 -23.34 -15.02
C SER A 16 1.68 -22.85 -15.53
N ALA A 17 1.84 -22.70 -16.85
CA ALA A 17 3.05 -22.14 -17.44
C ALA A 17 3.27 -20.65 -17.09
N LEU A 18 2.19 -19.94 -16.75
CA LEU A 18 2.18 -18.55 -16.32
C LEU A 18 2.30 -18.37 -14.79
N ASP A 19 2.57 -19.44 -14.03
CA ASP A 19 2.72 -19.46 -12.56
C ASP A 19 1.47 -19.03 -11.76
N TYR A 20 0.27 -19.15 -12.34
CA TYR A 20 -0.99 -18.89 -11.63
C TYR A 20 -1.54 -20.10 -10.87
N ILE A 21 -1.20 -21.31 -11.31
CA ILE A 21 -1.63 -22.56 -10.67
C ILE A 21 -0.57 -23.65 -10.79
N LYS A 22 -0.46 -24.50 -9.78
CA LYS A 22 0.47 -25.63 -9.81
C LYS A 22 0.18 -26.53 -11.02
N PRO A 23 1.22 -26.96 -11.76
CA PRO A 23 1.05 -27.92 -12.84
C PRO A 23 0.33 -29.19 -12.37
N ARG A 24 -0.67 -29.64 -13.15
CA ARG A 24 -1.39 -30.89 -12.92
C ARG A 24 -1.28 -31.78 -14.15
N LYS A 25 -1.19 -33.09 -13.96
CA LYS A 25 -1.13 -34.06 -15.08
C LYS A 25 -2.38 -33.98 -15.96
N ASN A 26 -3.56 -33.83 -15.35
CA ASN A 26 -4.84 -33.67 -16.03
C ASN A 26 -5.75 -32.77 -15.19
N PHE A 27 -6.29 -31.71 -15.80
CA PHE A 27 -7.40 -30.96 -15.23
C PHE A 27 -8.71 -31.66 -15.58
N VAL A 28 -9.44 -32.13 -14.56
CA VAL A 28 -10.70 -32.86 -14.74
C VAL A 28 -11.93 -32.02 -14.41
N ALA A 29 -11.77 -30.96 -13.61
CA ALA A 29 -12.81 -30.03 -13.21
C ALA A 29 -12.22 -28.68 -12.78
N ILE A 30 -13.06 -27.63 -12.78
CA ILE A 30 -12.75 -26.34 -12.14
C ILE A 30 -13.14 -26.47 -10.66
N ASP A 31 -12.16 -26.82 -9.83
CA ASP A 31 -12.29 -26.81 -8.37
C ASP A 31 -12.01 -25.42 -7.78
N ALA A 32 -12.01 -25.30 -6.46
CA ALA A 32 -11.79 -24.02 -5.77
C ALA A 32 -10.40 -23.42 -6.04
N GLU A 33 -9.35 -24.23 -6.15
CA GLU A 33 -7.99 -23.77 -6.44
C GLU A 33 -7.90 -23.25 -7.88
N VAL A 34 -8.47 -24.00 -8.84
CA VAL A 34 -8.55 -23.59 -10.24
C VAL A 34 -9.34 -22.29 -10.39
N LYS A 35 -10.52 -22.21 -9.76
CA LYS A 35 -11.34 -20.99 -9.79
C LYS A 35 -10.57 -19.78 -9.25
N ARG A 36 -9.86 -19.94 -8.13
CA ARG A 36 -9.05 -18.88 -7.54
C ARG A 36 -7.90 -18.44 -8.45
N ALA A 37 -7.22 -19.37 -9.09
CA ALA A 37 -6.16 -19.07 -10.05
C ALA A 37 -6.69 -18.28 -11.26
N ILE A 38 -7.85 -18.66 -11.79
CA ILE A 38 -8.53 -17.92 -12.86
C ILE A 38 -8.88 -16.51 -12.40
N THR A 39 -9.49 -16.36 -11.22
CA THR A 39 -9.80 -15.03 -10.66
C THR A 39 -8.55 -14.17 -10.53
N ARG A 40 -7.45 -14.73 -10.01
CA ARG A 40 -6.18 -14.03 -9.88
C ARG A 40 -5.64 -13.60 -11.25
N PHE A 41 -5.62 -14.50 -12.23
CA PHE A 41 -5.25 -14.16 -13.61
C PHE A 41 -6.08 -13.01 -14.18
N GLN A 42 -7.41 -13.10 -14.13
CA GLN A 42 -8.32 -12.05 -14.63
C GLN A 42 -8.03 -10.70 -13.97
N ARG A 43 -7.79 -10.71 -12.65
CA ARG A 43 -7.42 -9.50 -11.91
C ARG A 43 -6.12 -8.88 -12.38
N HIS A 44 -5.08 -9.67 -12.66
CA HIS A 44 -3.80 -9.16 -13.18
C HIS A 44 -3.94 -8.70 -14.64
N ALA A 45 -4.66 -9.46 -15.47
CA ALA A 45 -4.91 -9.13 -16.87
C ALA A 45 -5.72 -7.83 -17.02
N ALA A 46 -6.57 -7.49 -16.06
CA ALA A 46 -7.34 -6.24 -16.04
C ALA A 46 -6.49 -4.99 -15.70
N ARG A 47 -5.16 -5.13 -15.62
CA ARG A 47 -4.23 -4.05 -15.24
C ARG A 47 -3.10 -3.97 -16.25
N ALA A 48 -2.42 -2.82 -16.25
CA ALA A 48 -1.30 -2.61 -17.15
C ALA A 48 -0.10 -3.54 -16.87
N TYR A 49 0.04 -3.99 -15.61
CA TYR A 49 1.24 -4.64 -15.10
C TYR A 49 1.41 -6.07 -15.58
N ARG A 50 2.47 -6.31 -16.34
CA ARG A 50 2.94 -7.64 -16.77
C ARG A 50 4.41 -7.57 -17.17
N LEU A 51 5.08 -8.72 -17.17
CA LEU A 51 6.47 -8.81 -17.63
C LEU A 51 6.54 -9.40 -19.05
N PRO A 52 7.53 -9.01 -19.89
CA PRO A 52 8.65 -8.12 -19.57
C PRO A 52 8.32 -6.63 -19.63
N GLN A 53 7.12 -6.27 -20.10
CA GLN A 53 6.71 -4.89 -20.32
C GLN A 53 5.23 -4.71 -20.00
N ASP A 54 4.89 -3.55 -19.42
CA ASP A 54 3.51 -3.15 -19.23
C ASP A 54 2.84 -2.87 -20.59
N THR A 55 1.52 -2.92 -20.62
CA THR A 55 0.76 -2.46 -21.79
C THR A 55 -0.57 -1.83 -21.38
N ALA A 56 -1.12 -0.97 -22.24
CA ALA A 56 -2.44 -0.38 -22.07
C ALA A 56 -3.58 -1.32 -22.54
N ASP A 57 -3.25 -2.37 -23.30
CA ASP A 57 -4.19 -3.42 -23.69
C ASP A 57 -4.49 -4.31 -22.47
N VAL A 58 -5.61 -4.09 -21.81
CA VAL A 58 -6.02 -4.79 -20.58
C VAL A 58 -7.27 -5.62 -20.81
N PHE A 59 -7.44 -6.65 -19.99
CA PHE A 59 -8.66 -7.45 -19.95
C PHE A 59 -9.84 -6.58 -19.47
N HIS A 60 -10.89 -6.51 -20.27
CA HIS A 60 -12.12 -5.77 -19.96
C HIS A 60 -13.30 -6.69 -19.57
N GLY A 61 -13.08 -8.00 -19.56
CA GLY A 61 -14.09 -8.97 -19.13
C GLY A 61 -14.30 -8.99 -17.61
N MET A 62 -15.27 -9.79 -17.16
CA MET A 62 -15.62 -9.88 -15.75
C MET A 62 -14.62 -10.74 -14.96
N VAL A 63 -14.23 -10.27 -13.77
CA VAL A 63 -13.49 -11.07 -12.80
C VAL A 63 -14.44 -12.05 -12.10
N SER A 64 -14.69 -13.19 -12.73
CA SER A 64 -15.71 -14.18 -12.34
C SER A 64 -15.11 -15.49 -11.79
N GLY A 65 -13.82 -15.75 -12.07
CA GLY A 65 -13.19 -17.04 -11.84
C GLY A 65 -13.66 -18.15 -12.79
N LEU A 66 -14.31 -17.79 -13.91
CA LEU A 66 -14.78 -18.71 -14.93
C LEU A 66 -13.88 -18.66 -16.17
N LEU A 67 -13.75 -19.79 -16.87
CA LEU A 67 -13.15 -19.84 -18.21
C LEU A 67 -14.23 -19.60 -19.27
N ASP A 68 -14.75 -18.38 -19.31
CA ASP A 68 -15.60 -17.90 -20.40
C ASP A 68 -14.77 -17.55 -21.65
N ALA A 69 -15.45 -17.22 -22.74
CA ALA A 69 -14.80 -16.92 -24.02
C ALA A 69 -13.78 -15.78 -23.93
N ASP A 70 -14.08 -14.73 -23.15
CA ASP A 70 -13.20 -13.59 -22.95
C ASP A 70 -11.93 -14.01 -22.20
N THR A 71 -12.08 -14.81 -21.14
CA THR A 71 -10.94 -15.30 -20.35
C THR A 71 -10.05 -16.23 -21.15
N LEU A 72 -10.64 -17.12 -21.96
CA LEU A 72 -9.90 -18.01 -22.86
C LEU A 72 -9.09 -17.22 -23.90
N ALA A 73 -9.71 -16.20 -24.50
CA ALA A 73 -9.04 -15.31 -25.46
C ALA A 73 -7.89 -14.53 -24.80
N GLU A 74 -8.08 -14.05 -23.57
CA GLU A 74 -7.06 -13.30 -22.83
C GLU A 74 -5.86 -14.19 -22.45
N ILE A 75 -6.10 -15.43 -22.00
CA ILE A 75 -5.02 -16.39 -21.70
C ILE A 75 -4.17 -16.63 -22.95
N LYS A 76 -4.81 -16.87 -24.09
CA LYS A 76 -4.11 -17.06 -25.37
C LYS A 76 -3.32 -15.80 -25.76
N LYS A 77 -3.89 -14.61 -25.54
CA LYS A 77 -3.19 -13.33 -25.77
C LYS A 77 -1.93 -13.21 -24.92
N TRP A 78 -2.00 -13.58 -23.64
CA TRP A 78 -0.83 -13.60 -22.74
C TRP A 78 0.26 -14.54 -23.24
N GLU A 79 -0.09 -15.75 -23.67
CA GLU A 79 0.87 -16.71 -24.22
C GLU A 79 1.55 -16.19 -25.50
N LEU A 80 0.76 -15.68 -26.44
CA LEU A 80 1.27 -15.17 -27.72
C LEU A 80 2.24 -14.00 -27.54
N ASN A 81 2.00 -13.16 -26.54
CA ASN A 81 2.87 -12.02 -26.24
C ASN A 81 4.00 -12.36 -25.26
N GLY A 82 4.08 -13.61 -24.78
CA GLY A 82 5.06 -14.02 -23.77
C GLY A 82 4.91 -13.26 -22.45
N TRP A 83 3.71 -12.77 -22.14
CA TRP A 83 3.46 -12.03 -20.91
C TRP A 83 3.46 -12.96 -19.71
N LYS A 84 3.97 -12.45 -18.59
CA LYS A 84 4.06 -13.18 -17.33
C LYS A 84 3.53 -12.35 -16.18
N LEU A 85 3.24 -13.05 -15.09
CA LEU A 85 2.92 -12.44 -13.80
C LEU A 85 3.91 -11.30 -13.49
N PRO A 86 3.45 -10.12 -13.03
CA PRO A 86 4.30 -8.96 -12.75
C PRO A 86 5.12 -9.11 -11.46
N LEU A 87 5.69 -10.29 -11.22
CA LEU A 87 6.45 -10.60 -10.02
C LEU A 87 7.71 -9.73 -9.94
N GLY A 88 7.78 -8.84 -8.95
CA GLY A 88 8.92 -7.93 -8.78
C GLY A 88 8.93 -6.74 -9.75
N ARG A 89 7.79 -6.45 -10.40
CA ARG A 89 7.63 -5.30 -11.31
C ARG A 89 8.06 -3.97 -10.67
N PHE A 90 7.84 -3.81 -9.37
CA PHE A 90 8.24 -2.64 -8.60
C PHE A 90 9.16 -3.05 -7.44
N PRO A 91 10.49 -3.06 -7.63
CA PRO A 91 11.39 -3.45 -6.56
C PRO A 91 11.31 -2.49 -5.37
N LEU A 92 11.64 -2.99 -4.18
CA LEU A 92 11.86 -2.15 -3.01
C LEU A 92 13.19 -1.40 -3.16
N VAL A 93 13.13 -0.07 -3.12
CA VAL A 93 14.29 0.81 -3.25
C VAL A 93 14.48 1.64 -1.99
N ARG A 94 15.74 1.96 -1.66
CA ARG A 94 16.07 2.82 -0.52
C ARG A 94 15.64 4.26 -0.78
N LEU A 95 15.15 4.94 0.26
CA LEU A 95 14.79 6.37 0.19
C LEU A 95 16.00 7.32 0.27
N SER A 96 17.11 6.86 0.85
CA SER A 96 18.40 7.56 0.85
C SER A 96 19.55 6.56 1.05
N GLU A 97 20.77 6.95 0.71
CA GLU A 97 21.96 6.09 0.85
C GLU A 97 22.21 5.69 2.30
N ASP A 98 22.01 6.63 3.24
CA ASP A 98 22.25 6.44 4.68
C ASP A 98 21.07 5.81 5.44
N SER A 99 20.01 5.38 4.74
CA SER A 99 18.80 4.86 5.37
C SER A 99 18.50 3.42 4.94
N ASN A 100 18.04 2.62 5.91
CA ASN A 100 17.45 1.32 5.63
C ASN A 100 15.97 1.41 5.24
N ALA A 101 15.37 2.61 5.28
CA ALA A 101 14.00 2.82 4.85
C ALA A 101 13.87 2.54 3.35
N ARG A 102 12.88 1.73 3.00
CA ARG A 102 12.62 1.31 1.62
C ARG A 102 11.16 1.53 1.29
N LEU A 103 10.87 1.80 0.03
CA LEU A 103 9.50 1.76 -0.49
C LEU A 103 9.52 1.04 -1.84
N ARG A 104 8.34 0.60 -2.27
CA ARG A 104 8.10 0.20 -3.65
C ARG A 104 8.54 1.32 -4.59
N SER A 105 9.22 1.00 -5.69
CA SER A 105 9.93 1.99 -6.52
C SER A 105 9.10 3.19 -7.00
N ASP A 106 7.83 2.98 -7.32
CA ASP A 106 6.87 4.02 -7.71
C ASP A 106 6.46 4.90 -6.51
N ALA A 107 6.15 4.28 -5.38
CA ALA A 107 5.89 4.98 -4.13
C ALA A 107 7.12 5.77 -3.65
N ALA A 108 8.32 5.22 -3.79
CA ALA A 108 9.58 5.89 -3.47
C ALA A 108 9.79 7.14 -4.31
N ALA A 109 9.56 7.06 -5.63
CA ALA A 109 9.69 8.21 -6.52
C ALA A 109 8.70 9.33 -6.13
N ALA A 110 7.44 8.97 -5.87
CA ALA A 110 6.43 9.93 -5.43
C ALA A 110 6.77 10.53 -4.05
N TRP A 111 7.28 9.73 -3.12
CA TRP A 111 7.67 10.18 -1.78
C TRP A 111 8.86 11.14 -1.82
N SER A 112 9.89 10.84 -2.62
CA SER A 112 11.05 11.73 -2.79
C SER A 112 10.67 13.09 -3.39
N ALA A 113 9.70 13.12 -4.31
CA ALA A 113 9.14 14.37 -4.81
C ALA A 113 8.42 15.17 -3.71
N LEU A 114 7.64 14.49 -2.85
CA LEU A 114 7.00 15.12 -1.69
C LEU A 114 8.01 15.67 -0.68
N VAL A 115 9.07 14.92 -0.37
CA VAL A 115 10.14 15.38 0.52
C VAL A 115 10.76 16.67 -0.01
N THR A 116 11.03 16.74 -1.31
CA THR A 116 11.55 17.96 -1.96
C THR A 116 10.57 19.13 -1.85
N LYS A 117 9.27 18.90 -2.15
CA LYS A 117 8.21 19.92 -2.03
C LYS A 117 8.09 20.46 -0.61
N VAL A 118 8.10 19.57 0.40
CA VAL A 118 7.99 19.95 1.81
C VAL A 118 9.23 20.73 2.27
N ALA A 119 10.42 20.30 1.87
CA ALA A 119 11.66 21.02 2.18
C ALA A 119 11.67 22.43 1.57
N ALA A 120 11.22 22.60 0.32
CA ALA A 120 11.10 23.91 -0.32
C ALA A 120 10.12 24.86 0.42
N ALA A 121 9.10 24.29 1.05
CA ALA A 121 8.16 25.00 1.92
C ALA A 121 8.69 25.26 3.34
N GLY A 122 9.94 24.88 3.65
CA GLY A 122 10.58 25.04 4.97
C GLY A 122 10.24 23.94 5.98
N GLY A 123 9.47 22.94 5.57
CA GLY A 123 9.06 21.81 6.39
C GLY A 123 10.15 20.76 6.55
N THR A 124 9.81 19.70 7.28
CA THR A 124 10.59 18.47 7.34
C THR A 124 9.68 17.29 7.04
N LEU A 125 10.22 16.29 6.34
CA LEU A 125 9.54 15.04 5.97
C LEU A 125 10.55 13.93 5.66
N GLN A 126 11.78 14.31 5.27
CA GLN A 126 12.90 13.38 5.19
C GLN A 126 13.11 12.67 6.54
N GLY A 127 13.64 11.44 6.48
CA GLY A 127 13.84 10.60 7.66
C GLY A 127 14.68 11.24 8.78
N PRO A 128 14.77 10.58 9.95
CA PRO A 128 14.42 9.18 10.16
C PRO A 128 12.91 8.92 10.13
N TYR A 129 12.53 7.81 9.49
CA TYR A 129 11.15 7.32 9.44
C TYR A 129 10.90 6.35 10.61
N GLY A 130 9.67 6.27 11.10
CA GLY A 130 9.28 5.29 12.12
C GLY A 130 9.27 3.87 11.56
N ASP A 131 8.69 3.69 10.38
CA ASP A 131 8.57 2.43 9.65
C ASP A 131 8.29 2.73 8.17
N THR A 132 8.72 1.84 7.27
CA THR A 132 8.46 1.96 5.82
C THR A 132 8.27 0.60 5.15
N THR A 133 8.80 -0.47 5.75
CA THR A 133 8.65 -1.84 5.27
C THR A 133 8.58 -2.81 6.43
N ARG A 134 7.68 -3.77 6.34
CA ARG A 134 7.63 -4.94 7.23
C ARG A 134 7.97 -6.19 6.46
N ALA A 135 8.75 -7.09 7.08
CA ALA A 135 9.03 -8.39 6.50
C ALA A 135 7.75 -9.22 6.42
N TYR A 136 7.54 -9.98 5.34
CA TYR A 136 6.31 -10.76 5.13
C TYR A 136 6.15 -11.93 6.12
N ASP A 137 7.20 -12.31 6.84
CA ASP A 137 7.20 -13.29 7.92
C ASP A 137 7.07 -12.65 9.32
N PHE A 138 6.87 -11.33 9.38
CA PHE A 138 6.68 -10.60 10.62
C PHE A 138 5.42 -11.09 11.37
N LYS A 139 5.59 -11.31 12.67
CA LYS A 139 4.48 -11.66 13.57
C LYS A 139 3.83 -10.36 14.07
N ALA A 140 2.65 -10.06 13.53
CA ALA A 140 1.87 -8.90 13.92
C ALA A 140 1.59 -8.86 15.43
N GLY A 141 1.99 -7.77 16.08
CA GLY A 141 1.65 -7.46 17.47
C GLY A 141 0.39 -6.58 17.58
N SER A 142 0.05 -6.17 18.80
CA SER A 142 -1.06 -5.22 19.03
C SER A 142 -0.84 -3.92 18.26
N GLY A 143 -1.83 -3.54 17.43
CA GLY A 143 -1.81 -2.37 16.56
C GLY A 143 -1.27 -2.63 15.15
N ALA A 144 -0.72 -3.81 14.85
CA ALA A 144 -0.25 -4.15 13.50
C ALA A 144 -1.28 -5.04 12.77
N SER A 145 -1.69 -4.62 11.57
CA SER A 145 -2.47 -5.47 10.65
C SER A 145 -1.56 -6.44 9.91
N ARG A 146 -2.03 -7.67 9.68
CA ARG A 146 -1.38 -8.63 8.77
C ARG A 146 -1.50 -8.21 7.30
N HIS A 147 -2.46 -7.34 6.97
CA HIS A 147 -2.72 -6.88 5.60
C HIS A 147 -2.22 -5.45 5.34
N SER A 148 -1.37 -4.91 6.23
CA SER A 148 -0.87 -3.53 6.13
C SER A 148 -0.06 -3.26 4.85
N PHE A 149 -0.19 -2.06 4.30
CA PHE A 149 0.63 -1.60 3.17
C PHE A 149 2.14 -1.53 3.44
N HIS A 150 2.57 -1.59 4.70
CA HIS A 150 4.00 -1.72 5.05
C HIS A 150 4.64 -2.99 4.48
N TYR A 151 3.90 -4.11 4.34
CA TYR A 151 4.47 -5.31 3.72
C TYR A 151 4.78 -5.12 2.23
N ALA A 152 4.00 -4.28 1.56
CA ALA A 152 4.15 -3.97 0.14
C ALA A 152 5.08 -2.78 -0.13
N GLY A 153 5.69 -2.19 0.91
CA GLY A 153 6.52 -0.98 0.79
C GLY A 153 5.73 0.23 0.27
N ARG A 154 4.44 0.30 0.58
CA ARG A 154 3.55 1.39 0.16
C ARG A 154 3.22 2.38 1.27
N ALA A 155 3.59 2.07 2.51
CA ALA A 155 3.30 2.91 3.66
C ALA A 155 4.56 3.55 4.22
N VAL A 156 4.40 4.74 4.78
CA VAL A 156 5.44 5.47 5.50
C VAL A 156 4.87 5.92 6.83
N ASP A 157 5.53 5.54 7.90
CA ASP A 157 5.35 6.14 9.21
C ASP A 157 6.39 7.26 9.35
N ILE A 158 5.95 8.52 9.36
CA ILE A 158 6.85 9.67 9.48
C ILE A 158 7.43 9.80 10.90
N SER A 159 8.46 10.64 11.07
CA SER A 159 9.21 10.78 12.32
C SER A 159 8.32 11.17 13.53
N GLN A 160 8.04 10.19 14.40
CA GLN A 160 7.24 10.38 15.61
C GLN A 160 7.87 11.34 16.65
N PRO A 161 9.20 11.36 16.85
CA PRO A 161 9.85 12.30 17.77
C PRO A 161 9.59 13.78 17.45
N LEU A 162 9.21 14.11 16.21
CA LEU A 162 8.90 15.49 15.84
C LEU A 162 7.55 15.97 16.40
N ALA A 163 6.68 15.11 16.92
CA ALA A 163 5.37 15.49 17.46
C ALA A 163 5.36 15.76 18.98
N GLY A 164 6.52 15.86 19.63
CA GLY A 164 6.62 16.29 21.02
C GLY A 164 8.05 16.40 21.53
N GLY A 165 8.21 16.85 22.78
CA GLY A 165 9.52 16.99 23.41
C GLY A 165 10.41 18.10 22.82
N ARG A 166 11.73 17.99 23.06
CA ARG A 166 12.69 19.00 22.61
C ARG A 166 12.86 18.93 21.09
N GLY A 167 12.64 20.05 20.41
CA GLY A 167 12.73 20.11 18.96
C GLY A 167 11.46 19.67 18.23
N GLN A 168 10.31 19.62 18.92
CA GLN A 168 9.00 19.42 18.30
C GLN A 168 8.81 20.35 17.09
N ARG A 169 8.48 19.77 15.95
CA ARG A 169 8.12 20.48 14.72
C ARG A 169 6.71 20.15 14.26
N TYR A 170 6.18 18.98 14.60
CA TYR A 170 4.83 18.56 14.25
C TYR A 170 3.86 18.87 15.37
N TYR A 171 2.76 19.52 15.00
CA TYR A 171 1.64 19.84 15.87
C TYR A 171 0.42 19.19 15.24
N VAL A 172 -0.01 18.10 15.83
CA VAL A 172 -1.02 17.22 15.26
C VAL A 172 -2.39 17.61 15.82
N ALA A 173 -3.30 18.06 14.98
CA ALA A 173 -4.67 18.39 15.35
C ALA A 173 -5.61 17.21 15.05
N LYS A 174 -6.64 17.03 15.88
CA LYS A 174 -7.76 16.15 15.54
C LYS A 174 -8.46 16.68 14.29
N ASP A 175 -8.86 15.77 13.42
CA ASP A 175 -9.57 16.09 12.18
C ASP A 175 -10.68 15.06 11.91
N PRO A 176 -11.72 15.02 12.77
CA PRO A 176 -12.78 14.03 12.66
C PRO A 176 -13.55 14.17 11.34
N LYS A 177 -13.82 13.04 10.68
CA LYS A 177 -14.64 12.95 9.47
C LYS A 177 -15.75 11.92 9.71
N GLY A 178 -16.94 12.41 10.05
CA GLY A 178 -18.04 11.54 10.51
C GLY A 178 -17.68 10.84 11.82
N ALA A 179 -17.79 9.51 11.85
CA ALA A 179 -17.42 8.70 13.02
C ALA A 179 -15.92 8.38 13.09
N ASP A 180 -15.16 8.65 12.02
CA ASP A 180 -13.75 8.31 11.94
C ASP A 180 -12.87 9.47 12.43
N MET A 181 -11.86 9.14 13.23
CA MET A 181 -10.84 10.09 13.67
C MET A 181 -9.66 10.08 12.69
N TYR A 182 -9.38 11.22 12.08
CA TYR A 182 -8.13 11.45 11.36
C TYR A 182 -7.29 12.51 12.06
N TRP A 183 -6.07 12.67 11.58
CA TRP A 183 -5.12 13.63 12.12
C TRP A 183 -4.64 14.59 11.05
N ARG A 184 -4.55 15.87 11.41
CA ARG A 184 -3.99 16.92 10.54
C ARG A 184 -2.70 17.43 11.15
N ILE A 185 -1.62 17.37 10.39
CA ILE A 185 -0.28 17.67 10.87
C ILE A 185 0.12 19.06 10.41
N TRP A 186 0.38 19.94 11.37
CA TRP A 186 0.98 21.24 11.14
C TRP A 186 2.48 21.15 11.41
N CYS A 187 3.31 21.42 10.40
CA CYS A 187 4.75 21.46 10.58
C CYS A 187 5.20 22.90 10.79
N LYS A 188 5.85 23.18 11.94
CA LYS A 188 6.44 24.48 12.25
C LYS A 188 7.62 24.75 11.32
N VAL A 189 7.66 25.97 10.79
CA VAL A 189 8.66 26.46 9.84
C VAL A 189 9.18 27.84 10.27
N ASP A 190 10.22 28.29 9.57
CA ASP A 190 10.81 29.62 9.80
C ASP A 190 9.85 30.74 9.44
N ALA A 191 10.11 31.94 9.98
CA ALA A 191 9.19 33.07 9.90
C ALA A 191 8.93 33.59 8.47
N THR A 192 9.75 33.22 7.50
CA THR A 192 9.65 33.61 6.09
C THR A 192 8.87 32.62 5.23
N LYS A 193 8.38 31.53 5.83
CA LYS A 193 7.69 30.42 5.16
C LYS A 193 6.36 30.13 5.83
N GLY A 194 5.48 29.40 5.14
CA GLY A 194 4.20 28.96 5.68
C GLY A 194 3.22 30.10 5.99
N ILE A 195 2.23 29.79 6.84
CA ILE A 195 1.22 30.73 7.32
C ILE A 195 1.47 31.08 8.79
N ALA A 196 1.27 32.35 9.12
CA ALA A 196 1.34 32.81 10.50
C ALA A 196 0.11 32.33 11.28
N VAL A 197 0.34 31.63 12.39
CA VAL A 197 -0.67 31.22 13.35
C VAL A 197 -0.48 32.04 14.62
N LYS A 198 -1.54 32.72 15.07
CA LYS A 198 -1.55 33.47 16.32
C LYS A 198 -1.68 32.53 17.52
N ALA A 199 -1.22 32.98 18.69
CA ALA A 199 -1.38 32.22 19.91
C ALA A 199 -2.86 31.87 20.16
N LYS A 200 -3.14 30.59 20.47
CA LYS A 200 -4.49 30.07 20.74
C LYS A 200 -5.46 30.10 19.54
N GLU A 201 -4.99 30.37 18.33
CA GLU A 201 -5.82 30.34 17.12
C GLU A 201 -6.19 28.91 16.71
N LYS A 202 -5.30 27.96 16.97
CA LYS A 202 -5.47 26.52 16.68
C LYS A 202 -5.06 25.71 17.90
N ASN A 203 -5.61 24.49 18.00
CA ASN A 203 -5.20 23.50 19.00
C ASN A 203 -4.46 22.34 18.33
N TYR A 204 -3.59 21.69 19.09
CA TYR A 204 -3.01 20.40 18.75
C TYR A 204 -3.28 19.42 19.90
N TYR A 205 -3.29 18.14 19.60
CA TYR A 205 -3.40 17.07 20.57
C TYR A 205 -2.01 16.66 21.04
N ASP A 206 -1.74 16.86 22.32
CA ASP A 206 -0.51 16.37 22.95
C ASP A 206 -0.71 14.90 23.35
N PHE A 207 0.01 14.01 22.67
CA PHE A 207 -0.11 12.57 22.87
C PHE A 207 0.43 12.09 24.22
N PHE A 208 1.28 12.88 24.89
CA PHE A 208 1.81 12.55 26.21
C PHE A 208 0.78 12.83 27.31
N SER A 209 0.24 14.05 27.37
CA SER A 209 -0.79 14.42 28.36
C SER A 209 -2.20 13.98 27.96
N ARG A 210 -2.40 13.55 26.70
CA ARG A 210 -3.68 13.16 26.11
C ARG A 210 -4.71 14.29 26.09
N LYS A 211 -4.26 15.54 25.93
CA LYS A 211 -5.09 16.75 25.96
C LYS A 211 -4.93 17.58 24.69
N GLU A 212 -5.97 18.33 24.36
CA GLU A 212 -5.85 19.41 23.38
C GLU A 212 -5.25 20.64 24.05
N LEU A 213 -4.17 21.15 23.46
CA LEU A 213 -3.43 22.32 23.92
C LEU A 213 -3.41 23.37 22.81
N PRO A 214 -3.34 24.67 23.16
CA PRO A 214 -3.19 25.71 22.15
C PRO A 214 -1.86 25.55 21.43
N MET A 215 -1.90 25.60 20.10
CA MET A 215 -0.70 25.62 19.28
C MET A 215 0.07 26.92 19.56
N PRO A 216 1.41 26.85 19.74
CA PRO A 216 2.23 28.05 19.92
C PRO A 216 2.08 29.01 18.74
N ALA A 217 2.24 30.30 18.99
CA ALA A 217 2.37 31.26 17.90
C ALA A 217 3.62 30.94 17.06
N GLY A 218 3.52 31.13 15.75
CA GLY A 218 4.62 30.85 14.83
C GLY A 218 4.14 30.71 13.40
N ASN A 219 5.03 30.25 12.53
CA ASN A 219 4.68 29.96 11.14
C ASN A 219 4.63 28.46 10.92
N TYR A 220 3.64 28.03 10.14
CA TYR A 220 3.32 26.63 9.95
C TYR A 220 2.98 26.35 8.50
N ILE A 221 3.34 25.16 8.02
CA ILE A 221 2.74 24.59 6.82
C ILE A 221 1.76 23.50 7.21
N ASP A 222 0.73 23.32 6.40
CA ASP A 222 -0.15 22.17 6.50
C ASP A 222 0.51 20.98 5.81
N LEU A 223 1.19 20.16 6.61
CA LEU A 223 1.95 19.03 6.09
C LEU A 223 1.02 17.95 5.53
N THR A 224 -0.14 17.72 6.18
CA THR A 224 -1.13 16.76 5.67
C THR A 224 -1.62 17.18 4.29
N ASN A 225 -2.02 18.45 4.12
CA ASN A 225 -2.43 18.92 2.80
C ASN A 225 -1.30 18.79 1.78
N LEU A 226 -0.05 19.13 2.12
CA LEU A 226 1.07 19.00 1.17
C LEU A 226 1.32 17.56 0.71
N ILE A 227 1.14 16.58 1.60
CA ILE A 227 1.28 15.15 1.28
C ILE A 227 0.13 14.67 0.39
N GLU A 228 -1.11 15.06 0.71
CA GLU A 228 -2.32 14.59 0.01
C GLU A 228 -2.64 15.35 -1.28
N ASP A 229 -2.13 16.58 -1.46
CA ASP A 229 -2.43 17.48 -2.59
C ASP A 229 -2.11 16.86 -3.97
N GLY A 230 -1.10 16.00 -4.03
CA GLY A 230 -0.74 15.28 -5.26
C GLY A 230 -1.60 14.06 -5.56
N GLY A 231 -2.52 13.66 -4.68
CA GLY A 231 -3.38 12.48 -4.82
C GLY A 231 -2.68 11.13 -4.74
N ASN A 232 -1.35 11.11 -4.58
CA ASN A 232 -0.54 9.89 -4.54
C ASN A 232 -0.55 9.20 -3.18
N PHE A 233 -0.64 9.98 -2.11
CA PHE A 233 -0.63 9.51 -0.74
C PHE A 233 -1.87 9.99 -0.01
N GLU A 234 -2.35 9.16 0.89
CA GLU A 234 -3.43 9.48 1.81
C GLU A 234 -3.01 9.13 3.23
N ARG A 235 -3.51 9.87 4.21
CA ARG A 235 -3.45 9.46 5.61
C ARG A 235 -4.51 8.39 5.90
N ILE A 236 -4.28 7.60 6.95
CA ILE A 236 -5.29 6.67 7.46
C ILE A 236 -6.00 7.23 8.69
N LYS A 237 -7.13 6.61 9.04
CA LYS A 237 -7.81 6.90 10.31
C LYS A 237 -7.11 6.24 11.49
N ALA A 238 -7.27 6.84 12.66
CA ALA A 238 -6.94 6.20 13.91
C ALA A 238 -7.77 4.90 14.08
N GLN A 239 -7.16 3.87 14.65
CA GLN A 239 -7.85 2.63 14.94
C GLN A 239 -8.78 2.79 16.16
N HIS A 240 -9.78 1.92 16.28
CA HIS A 240 -10.68 1.92 17.43
C HIS A 240 -9.93 1.74 18.77
N GLY A 241 -10.15 2.67 19.72
CA GLY A 241 -9.47 2.71 21.03
C GLY A 241 -8.11 3.40 21.01
N TRP A 242 -7.90 4.35 20.08
CA TRP A 242 -6.67 5.14 19.97
C TRP A 242 -6.44 6.06 21.17
N GLU A 243 -7.51 6.42 21.88
CA GLU A 243 -7.49 7.27 23.07
C GLU A 243 -6.67 6.62 24.20
N GLU A 244 -6.67 5.30 24.24
CA GLU A 244 -6.06 4.50 25.29
C GLU A 244 -4.72 3.90 24.88
N ASN A 245 -4.53 3.63 23.59
CA ASN A 245 -3.37 2.96 23.04
C ASN A 245 -2.67 3.82 21.97
N SER A 246 -1.44 4.26 22.25
CA SER A 246 -0.68 5.09 21.33
C SER A 246 -0.45 4.43 19.98
N LYS A 247 -0.25 3.10 19.92
CA LYS A 247 -0.03 2.35 18.67
C LYS A 247 -1.22 2.38 17.72
N LYS A 248 -2.39 2.78 18.20
CA LYS A 248 -3.63 2.88 17.43
C LYS A 248 -3.91 4.28 16.92
N GLN A 249 -3.05 5.26 17.24
CA GLN A 249 -3.25 6.65 16.86
C GLN A 249 -3.03 6.87 15.37
N GLU A 250 -2.04 6.23 14.76
CA GLU A 250 -1.79 6.26 13.30
C GLU A 250 -1.61 7.67 12.70
N TRP A 251 -1.37 8.70 13.52
CA TRP A 251 -1.22 10.08 13.02
C TRP A 251 -0.01 10.24 12.09
N TRP A 252 0.98 9.36 12.23
CA TRP A 252 2.21 9.36 11.46
C TRP A 252 2.11 8.59 10.14
N HIS A 253 1.02 7.86 9.91
CA HIS A 253 0.93 6.87 8.84
C HIS A 253 0.32 7.46 7.56
N PHE A 254 1.06 7.36 6.47
CA PHE A 254 0.61 7.70 5.12
C PHE A 254 0.84 6.51 4.19
N GLN A 255 -0.10 6.29 3.27
CA GLN A 255 -0.02 5.18 2.33
C GLN A 255 -0.19 5.65 0.88
N TYR A 256 0.64 5.11 0.00
CA TYR A 256 0.55 5.33 -1.44
C TYR A 256 -0.72 4.67 -1.97
N CYS A 257 -1.60 5.42 -2.63
CA CYS A 257 -2.96 4.99 -2.97
C CYS A 257 -3.24 4.80 -4.46
N ILE A 258 -2.26 5.07 -5.34
CA ILE A 258 -2.42 4.85 -6.78
C ILE A 258 -2.44 3.36 -7.09
N ASP A 259 -3.45 2.91 -7.85
CA ASP A 259 -3.62 1.51 -8.23
C ASP A 259 -3.44 0.56 -7.03
N LYS A 260 -4.32 0.68 -6.02
CA LYS A 260 -4.37 -0.31 -4.94
C LYS A 260 -4.88 -1.64 -5.51
N GLN A 261 -4.20 -2.72 -5.19
CA GLN A 261 -4.61 -4.04 -5.66
C GLN A 261 -5.76 -4.58 -4.81
N ALA A 262 -6.54 -5.48 -5.39
CA ALA A 262 -7.72 -6.05 -4.75
C ALA A 262 -7.38 -6.95 -3.56
N THR A 263 -6.19 -7.58 -3.56
CA THR A 263 -5.74 -8.50 -2.51
C THR A 263 -4.31 -8.20 -2.07
N ILE A 264 -3.95 -8.59 -0.85
CA ILE A 264 -2.60 -8.44 -0.32
C ILE A 264 -1.60 -9.28 -1.13
N GLN A 265 -1.99 -10.47 -1.60
CA GLN A 265 -1.13 -11.26 -2.48
C GLN A 265 -0.76 -10.49 -3.75
N ASP A 266 -1.76 -9.87 -4.41
CA ASP A 266 -1.54 -9.11 -5.63
C ASP A 266 -0.58 -7.92 -5.38
N GLU A 267 -0.62 -7.28 -4.20
CA GLU A 267 0.36 -6.23 -3.80
C GLU A 267 1.77 -6.79 -3.59
N LEU A 268 1.89 -7.93 -2.89
CA LEU A 268 3.19 -8.51 -2.51
C LEU A 268 3.92 -9.11 -3.71
N GLU A 269 3.18 -9.60 -4.71
CA GLU A 269 3.77 -10.07 -5.96
C GLU A 269 4.45 -8.94 -6.72
N LEU A 270 3.89 -7.73 -6.71
CA LEU A 270 4.51 -6.58 -7.37
C LEU A 270 5.90 -6.23 -6.82
N ILE A 271 6.20 -6.58 -5.57
CA ILE A 271 7.52 -6.41 -4.96
C ILE A 271 8.38 -7.68 -4.95
N GLY A 272 7.93 -8.74 -5.62
CA GLY A 272 8.71 -9.96 -5.85
C GLY A 272 8.49 -11.06 -4.83
N ILE A 273 7.44 -10.97 -4.00
CA ILE A 273 7.10 -12.02 -3.03
C ILE A 273 6.01 -12.90 -3.63
N SER A 274 6.37 -14.15 -3.94
CA SER A 274 5.44 -15.13 -4.52
C SER A 274 4.48 -15.72 -3.49
N GLU A 275 3.33 -16.20 -3.95
CA GLU A 275 2.39 -17.01 -3.15
C GLU A 275 3.09 -18.15 -2.41
N ALA A 276 4.00 -18.87 -3.07
CA ALA A 276 4.73 -19.97 -2.47
C ALA A 276 5.61 -19.53 -1.28
N GLN A 277 6.20 -18.33 -1.33
CA GLN A 277 6.94 -17.76 -0.20
C GLN A 277 6.00 -17.42 0.96
N LEU A 278 4.84 -16.84 0.67
CA LEU A 278 3.85 -16.46 1.68
C LEU A 278 3.27 -17.69 2.41
N LEU A 279 2.91 -18.73 1.65
CA LEU A 279 2.44 -20.00 2.22
C LEU A 279 3.50 -20.65 3.12
N ARG A 280 4.78 -20.64 2.70
CA ARG A 280 5.90 -21.11 3.54
C ARG A 280 6.09 -20.27 4.81
N ALA A 281 5.81 -18.98 4.75
CA ALA A 281 5.80 -18.08 5.90
C ALA A 281 4.53 -18.20 6.77
N GLY A 282 3.66 -19.17 6.49
CA GLY A 282 2.49 -19.49 7.30
C GLY A 282 1.24 -18.67 6.98
N TRP A 283 1.23 -17.92 5.88
CA TRP A 283 0.00 -17.28 5.39
C TRP A 283 -1.00 -18.34 4.94
N GLN A 284 -2.28 -18.07 5.20
CA GLN A 284 -3.38 -18.90 4.73
C GLN A 284 -3.99 -18.27 3.47
N ILE A 285 -4.64 -19.08 2.63
CA ILE A 285 -5.31 -18.60 1.41
C ILE A 285 -6.27 -17.44 1.69
N LYS A 286 -7.02 -17.52 2.80
CA LYS A 286 -7.93 -16.44 3.23
C LYS A 286 -7.22 -15.12 3.54
N ASP A 287 -5.97 -15.17 4.00
CA ASP A 287 -5.17 -13.98 4.29
C ASP A 287 -4.69 -13.38 2.96
N LEU A 288 -4.26 -14.23 2.03
CA LEU A 288 -3.77 -13.84 0.70
C LEU A 288 -4.84 -13.15 -0.16
N ASP A 289 -6.09 -13.60 -0.04
CA ASP A 289 -7.23 -13.06 -0.78
C ASP A 289 -7.89 -11.87 -0.07
N HIS A 290 -7.40 -11.47 1.10
CA HIS A 290 -7.89 -10.31 1.83
C HIS A 290 -7.42 -9.00 1.18
N ALA A 291 -8.25 -7.96 1.19
CA ALA A 291 -7.86 -6.63 0.72
C ALA A 291 -6.71 -6.06 1.57
N PRO A 292 -5.74 -5.34 0.97
CA PRO A 292 -4.69 -4.66 1.73
C PRO A 292 -5.26 -3.41 2.45
N GLY A 293 -4.65 -3.05 3.58
CA GLY A 293 -5.12 -1.98 4.47
C GLY A 293 -5.08 -2.40 5.93
#